data_AF-A0A2C9EK57-F1
#
_entry.id   AF-A0A2C9EK57-F1
#
_cell.length_a   1.000
_cell.length_b   1.000
_cell.length_c   1.000
_cell.angle_alpha   90.00
_cell.angle_beta   90.00
_cell.angle_gamma   90.00
#
_symmetry.space_group_name_H-M   'P 1'
#
loop_
_entity.id
_entity.type
_entity.pdbx_description
1 polymer ?
#
loop_
_entity_poly.entity_id
_entity_poly.type
_entity_poly.pdbx_seq_one_letter_code
_entity_poly.pdbx_strand_id
1 'polypeptide(L)' 'MSRYAHELDLPGVLCLPLKRCPYLVFYVERDDYIDVWRVLHGMRDFPEWLAEGVFR' A
#
# COMPACT_ATOMS: atom_id res chain seq x y z
N MET A 1 1.65 -10.01 -7.06
CA MET A 1 1.63 -8.91 -6.07
C MET A 1 0.39 -9.08 -5.18
N SER A 2 0.44 -9.93 -4.15
CA SER A 2 -0.75 -10.25 -3.32
C SER A 2 -0.43 -10.45 -1.84
N ARG A 3 0.78 -10.12 -1.37
CA ARG A 3 1.16 -10.42 0.02
C ARG A 3 0.58 -9.42 1.05
N TYR A 4 0.05 -8.28 0.64
CA TYR A 4 -0.51 -7.25 1.55
C TYR A 4 -2.01 -7.35 1.78
N ALA A 5 -2.76 -7.79 0.78
CA ALA A 5 -4.21 -7.85 0.85
C ALA A 5 -4.71 -8.84 1.91
N HIS A 6 -3.90 -9.86 2.24
CA HIS A 6 -4.26 -10.90 3.20
C HIS A 6 -4.14 -10.47 4.67
N GLU A 7 -3.25 -9.53 5.01
CA GLU A 7 -3.17 -9.01 6.39
C GLU A 7 -4.19 -7.89 6.67
N LEU A 8 -4.71 -7.27 5.61
CA LEU A 8 -5.69 -6.20 5.71
C LEU A 8 -7.15 -6.68 5.68
N ASP A 9 -7.41 -7.97 5.42
CA ASP A 9 -8.76 -8.58 5.36
C ASP A 9 -9.76 -7.82 4.46
N LEU A 10 -9.23 -7.06 3.50
CA LEU A 10 -9.98 -6.11 2.69
C LEU A 10 -9.94 -6.52 1.22
N PRO A 11 -11.00 -7.17 0.70
CA PRO A 11 -11.07 -7.50 -0.71
C PRO A 11 -11.07 -6.23 -1.55
N GLY A 12 -10.15 -6.15 -2.52
CA GLY A 12 -10.08 -5.04 -3.49
C GLY A 12 -9.20 -3.85 -3.10
N VAL A 13 -8.45 -3.92 -1.98
CA VAL A 13 -7.47 -2.88 -1.65
C VAL A 13 -6.26 -2.95 -2.60
N LEU A 14 -5.99 -1.83 -3.25
CA LEU A 14 -4.81 -1.56 -4.05
C LEU A 14 -3.76 -0.81 -3.24
N CYS A 15 -2.50 -0.98 -3.63
CA CYS A 15 -1.35 -0.33 -3.02
C CYS A 15 -0.58 0.47 -4.07
N LEU A 16 -0.33 1.75 -3.80
CA LEU A 16 0.43 2.64 -4.67
C LEU A 16 1.64 3.22 -3.93
N PRO A 17 2.88 2.91 -4.35
CA PRO A 17 4.07 3.59 -3.85
C PRO A 17 4.20 5.01 -4.45
N LEU A 18 4.51 6.00 -3.62
CA LEU A 18 4.79 7.36 -4.10
C LEU A 18 6.22 7.45 -4.63
N LYS A 19 6.38 7.83 -5.91
CA LYS A 19 7.67 7.82 -6.62
C LYS A 19 8.81 8.63 -6.00
N ARG A 20 8.53 9.61 -5.13
CA ARG A 20 9.52 10.54 -4.56
C ARG A 20 9.48 10.63 -3.04
N CYS A 21 8.57 9.90 -2.41
CA CYS A 21 8.39 9.95 -0.97
C CYS A 21 8.32 8.52 -0.44
N PRO A 22 8.86 8.24 0.74
CA PRO A 22 8.85 6.90 1.33
C PRO A 22 7.47 6.57 1.91
N TYR A 23 6.39 6.78 1.15
CA TYR A 23 5.03 6.48 1.57
C TYR A 23 4.36 5.52 0.59
N LEU A 24 3.63 4.56 1.14
CA LEU A 24 2.71 3.69 0.43
C LEU A 24 1.29 4.07 0.80
N VAL A 25 0.44 4.20 -0.22
CA VAL A 25 -0.98 4.52 -0.06
C VAL A 25 -1.78 3.26 -0.35
N PHE A 26 -2.68 2.93 0.57
CA PHE A 26 -3.67 1.85 0.41
C PHE A 26 -5.02 2.46 0.13
N TYR A 27 -5.63 2.04 -0.97
CA TYR A 27 -6.89 2.61 -1.43
C TYR A 27 -7.79 1.58 -2.10
N VAL A 28 -9.07 1.89 -2.20
CA VAL A 28 -10.06 1.13 -2.98
C VAL A 28 -10.65 2.09 -4.01
N GLU A 29 -10.74 1.64 -5.26
CA GLU A 29 -11.42 2.40 -6.31
C GLU A 29 -12.93 2.23 -6.20
N ARG A 30 -13.65 3.36 -6.25
CA ARG A 30 -15.10 3.45 -6.43
C ARG A 30 -15.37 4.19 -7.73
N ASP A 31 -16.61 4.13 -8.21
CA ASP A 31 -16.97 4.70 -9.50
C ASP A 31 -16.72 6.22 -9.59
N ASP A 32 -16.89 6.95 -8.46
CA ASP A 32 -16.79 8.42 -8.43
C ASP A 32 -15.61 8.96 -7.59
N TYR A 33 -14.96 8.12 -6.79
CA TYR A 33 -13.88 8.53 -5.87
C TYR A 33 -12.98 7.36 -5.48
N ILE A 34 -11.86 7.68 -4.83
CA ILE A 34 -11.01 6.69 -4.18
C ILE A 34 -11.15 6.78 -2.67
N ASP A 35 -11.38 5.64 -2.03
CA ASP A 35 -11.31 5.53 -0.57
C ASP A 35 -9.85 5.33 -0.19
N VAL A 36 -9.24 6.29 0.50
CA VAL A 36 -7.87 6.14 1.03
C VAL A 36 -7.95 5.62 2.47
N TRP A 37 -7.47 4.39 2.68
CA TRP A 37 -7.59 3.70 3.97
C TRP A 37 -6.40 3.99 4.89
N ARG A 38 -5.19 3.91 4.34
CA ARG A 38 -3.93 4.08 5.07
C ARG A 38 -2.87 4.70 4.19
N VAL A 39 -2.06 5.55 4.80
CA VAL A 39 -0.79 6.04 4.25
C VAL A 39 0.30 5.63 5.23
N LEU A 40 1.20 4.76 4.79
CA LEU A 40 2.24 4.17 5.63
C LEU A 40 3.61 4.58 5.14
N HIS A 41 4.54 4.84 6.06
CA HIS A 41 5.92 5.15 5.70
C HIS A 41 6.68 3.86 5.38
N GLY A 42 7.10 3.69 4.12
CA GLY A 42 7.76 2.50 3.56
C GLY A 42 9.03 2.05 4.28
N MET A 43 9.68 2.94 5.02
CA MET A 43 10.91 2.63 5.77
C MET A 43 10.72 2.57 7.30
N ARG A 44 9.58 3.01 7.82
CA ARG A 44 9.40 3.18 9.28
C ARG A 44 8.27 2.34 9.84
N ASP A 45 7.23 2.13 9.05
CA ASP A 45 6.05 1.36 9.43
C ASP A 45 6.02 -0.04 8.80
N PHE A 46 7.01 -0.36 7.95
CA PHE A 46 7.12 -1.63 7.24
C PHE A 46 8.30 -2.46 7.72
N PRO A 47 8.11 -3.74 8.04
CA PRO A 47 9.21 -4.63 8.40
C PRO A 47 10.14 -4.87 7.19
N GLU A 48 11.46 -4.91 7.44
CA GLU A 48 12.53 -4.88 6.42
C GLU A 48 12.37 -5.92 5.29
N TRP A 49 11.76 -7.08 5.57
CA TRP A 49 11.54 -8.16 4.60
C TRP A 49 10.58 -7.81 3.44
N LEU A 50 10.04 -6.60 3.48
CA LEU A 50 9.00 -6.16 2.58
C LEU A 50 9.43 -5.05 1.60
N ALA A 51 10.44 -4.28 1.97
CA ALA A 51 10.95 -3.18 1.16
C ALA A 51 11.60 -3.66 -0.16
N GLU A 52 12.09 -4.90 -0.21
CA GLU A 52 12.83 -5.44 -1.36
C GLU A 52 11.98 -5.67 -2.62
N GLY A 53 10.66 -5.84 -2.49
CA GLY A 53 9.78 -6.19 -3.61
C GLY A 53 8.99 -5.04 -4.23
N VAL A 54 8.85 -3.92 -3.52
CA VAL A 54 7.88 -2.85 -3.86
C VAL A 54 8.56 -1.58 -4.39
N PHE A 55 9.84 -1.36 -4.08
CA PHE A 55 10.59 -0.15 -4.45
C PHE A 55 11.67 -0.40 -5.53
N ARG A 56 11.54 -1.46 -6.33
CA ARG A 56 12.44 -1.70 -7.47
C ARG A 56 11.98 -0.96 -8.72
#